data_AF-A0A2N2G729-F1
#
_entry.id   AF-A0A2N2G729-F1
#
_cell.length_a   1.000
_cell.length_b   1.000
_cell.length_c   1.000
_cell.angle_alpha   90.00
_cell.angle_beta   90.00
_cell.angle_gamma   90.00
#
_symmetry.space_group_name_H-M   'P 1'
#
loop_
_entity.id
_entity.type
_entity.pdbx_description
1 polymer ?
#
loop_
_entity_poly.entity_id
_entity_poly.type
_entity_poly.pdbx_seq_one_letter_code
_entity_poly.pdbx_strand_id
1 'polypeptide(L)'
;MLDIGDMHEKCRQCGFDYARIDTERWNSSSSRRAMCPVCGWTRFEEHHWESDKATLVKKGESHGFGAYRLVPPGGYSGYNAFHAVPSADVVNNLKELLTAKGWKGYLTLWDDSAKKPRLIAGSPLQRYEAAIDEI
;
A
#
# COMPACT_ATOMS: atom_id res chain seq x y z
N MET A 1 -22.61 0.97 -15.65
CA MET A 1 -22.37 0.62 -14.24
C MET A 1 -20.90 0.24 -14.17
N LEU A 2 -20.06 1.01 -13.48
CA LEU A 2 -18.64 0.64 -13.34
C LEU A 2 -18.61 -0.65 -12.52
N ASP A 3 -18.22 -1.76 -13.13
CA ASP A 3 -18.05 -3.02 -12.43
C ASP A 3 -16.94 -2.82 -11.39
N ILE A 4 -17.25 -3.12 -10.13
CA ILE A 4 -16.27 -3.06 -9.05
C ILE A 4 -15.08 -3.98 -9.36
N GLY A 5 -15.28 -5.07 -10.12
CA GLY A 5 -14.22 -5.96 -10.59
C GLY A 5 -13.12 -5.26 -11.40
N ASP A 6 -13.47 -4.23 -12.18
CA ASP A 6 -12.52 -3.49 -13.04
C ASP A 6 -11.62 -2.52 -12.26
N MET A 7 -11.99 -2.16 -11.02
CA MET A 7 -11.20 -1.24 -10.20
C MET A 7 -10.18 -1.95 -9.30
N HIS A 8 -10.21 -3.28 -9.22
CA HIS A 8 -9.38 -4.05 -8.30
C HIS A 8 -8.22 -4.74 -9.03
N GLU A 9 -7.00 -4.54 -8.54
CA GLU A 9 -5.83 -5.33 -8.91
C GLU A 9 -5.68 -6.47 -7.91
N LYS A 10 -5.43 -7.68 -8.41
CA LYS A 10 -5.13 -8.83 -7.57
C LYS A 10 -3.64 -8.87 -7.23
N CYS A 11 -3.32 -8.96 -5.94
CA CYS A 11 -1.95 -9.14 -5.51
C CYS A 11 -1.42 -10.50 -5.98
N ARG A 12 -0.34 -10.49 -6.76
CA ARG A 12 0.25 -11.74 -7.27
C ARG A 12 1.03 -12.53 -6.23
N GLN A 13 1.33 -11.93 -5.08
CA GLN A 13 2.06 -12.59 -4.00
C GLN A 13 1.13 -13.21 -2.95
N CYS A 14 0.17 -12.44 -2.40
CA CYS A 14 -0.70 -12.91 -1.33
C CYS A 14 -2.15 -13.17 -1.77
N GLY A 15 -2.48 -12.91 -3.03
CA GLY A 15 -3.83 -13.14 -3.58
C GLY A 15 -4.90 -12.14 -3.14
N PHE A 16 -4.56 -11.16 -2.29
CA PHE A 16 -5.48 -10.12 -1.84
C PHE A 16 -5.92 -9.22 -3.00
N ASP A 17 -7.22 -9.01 -3.13
CA ASP A 17 -7.80 -8.09 -4.12
C ASP A 17 -7.83 -6.67 -3.54
N TYR A 18 -7.29 -5.69 -4.27
CA TYR A 18 -7.20 -4.31 -3.79
C TYR A 18 -7.32 -3.29 -4.93
N ALA A 19 -8.00 -2.19 -4.68
CA ALA A 19 -8.28 -1.16 -5.70
C ALA A 19 -7.24 -0.02 -5.78
N ARG A 20 -6.04 -0.20 -5.24
CA ARG A 20 -5.07 0.90 -5.08
C ARG A 20 -4.03 0.92 -6.19
N ILE A 21 -4.23 1.86 -7.11
CA ILE A 21 -3.31 2.19 -8.20
C ILE A 21 -3.03 3.68 -8.09
N ASP A 22 -1.80 4.05 -7.75
CA ASP A 22 -1.34 5.42 -7.85
C ASP A 22 -0.96 5.66 -9.31
N THR A 23 -1.58 6.66 -9.95
CA THR A 23 -1.23 7.06 -11.32
C THR A 23 -0.87 8.53 -11.30
N GLU A 24 0.31 8.85 -11.80
CA GLU A 24 0.83 10.21 -11.87
C GLU A 24 1.22 10.51 -13.32
N ARG A 25 0.99 11.74 -13.78
CA ARG A 25 1.37 12.17 -15.12
C ARG A 25 2.08 13.52 -15.03
N TRP A 26 3.17 13.65 -15.76
CA TRP A 26 3.94 14.88 -15.91
C TRP A 26 4.46 14.98 -17.35
N ASN A 27 4.23 16.12 -18.00
CA ASN A 27 4.62 16.36 -19.40
C ASN A 27 4.13 15.20 -20.31
N SER A 28 5.05 14.64 -21.09
CA SER A 28 4.87 13.48 -21.97
C SER A 28 5.12 12.14 -21.26
N SER A 29 5.08 12.07 -19.93
CA SER A 29 5.38 10.86 -19.17
C SER A 29 4.28 10.59 -18.14
N SER A 30 4.04 9.32 -17.84
CA SER A 30 3.21 8.92 -16.70
C SER A 30 3.77 7.69 -16.02
N SER A 31 3.56 7.59 -14.70
CA SER A 31 3.80 6.37 -13.95
C SER A 31 2.48 5.79 -13.45
N ARG A 32 2.47 4.47 -13.32
CA ARG A 32 1.43 3.71 -12.66
C ARG A 32 2.08 2.78 -11.65
N ARG A 33 1.69 2.88 -10.38
CA ARG A 33 2.16 2.03 -9.30
C ARG A 33 0.98 1.35 -8.63
N ALA A 34 0.96 0.02 -8.68
CA ALA A 34 0.03 -0.79 -7.90
C ALA A 34 0.77 -1.41 -6.72
N MET A 35 0.35 -1.09 -5.49
CA MET A 35 0.96 -1.62 -4.26
C MET A 35 -0.08 -2.39 -3.45
N CYS A 36 0.20 -3.66 -3.15
CA CYS A 36 -0.61 -4.44 -2.23
C CYS A 36 -0.45 -3.89 -0.80
N PRO A 37 -1.52 -3.38 -0.16
CA PRO A 37 -1.43 -2.79 1.17
C PRO A 37 -1.18 -3.83 2.27
N VAL A 38 -1.23 -5.13 1.96
CA VAL A 38 -1.15 -6.21 2.96
C VAL A 38 0.22 -6.87 3.00
N CYS A 39 0.85 -7.14 1.86
CA CYS A 39 2.18 -7.75 1.83
C CYS A 39 3.28 -6.83 1.28
N GLY A 40 2.92 -5.69 0.68
CA GLY A 40 3.87 -4.74 0.09
C GLY A 40 4.33 -5.08 -1.33
N TRP A 41 3.81 -6.16 -1.93
CA TRP A 41 4.07 -6.46 -3.34
C TRP A 41 3.74 -5.25 -4.19
N THR A 42 4.62 -4.88 -5.11
CA THR A 42 4.46 -3.66 -5.90
C THR A 42 4.77 -3.93 -7.36
N ARG A 43 3.87 -3.48 -8.25
CA ARG A 43 4.12 -3.34 -9.68
C ARG A 43 4.24 -1.87 -10.02
N PHE A 44 5.20 -1.55 -10.88
CA PHE A 44 5.43 -0.21 -11.37
C PHE A 44 5.59 -0.22 -12.88
N GLU A 45 4.97 0.75 -13.54
CA GLU A 45 4.97 0.94 -14.98
C GLU A 45 5.24 2.42 -15.28
N GLU A 46 6.14 2.71 -16.20
CA GLU A 46 6.32 4.04 -16.78
C GLU A 46 5.88 4.02 -18.23
N HIS A 47 5.23 5.09 -18.66
CA HIS A 47 4.75 5.27 -20.00
C HIS A 47 5.22 6.60 -20.55
N HIS A 48 5.55 6.63 -21.84
CA HIS A 48 5.72 7.84 -22.61
C HIS A 48 4.45 8.09 -23.42
N TRP A 49 4.02 9.35 -23.52
CA TRP A 49 2.83 9.77 -24.24
C TRP A 49 3.23 10.50 -25.52
N GLU A 50 2.75 9.98 -26.66
CA GLU A 50 2.84 10.65 -27.95
C GLU A 50 1.41 10.91 -28.46
N SER A 51 1.07 12.19 -28.60
CA SER A 51 -0.32 12.62 -28.83
C SER A 51 -1.24 12.03 -27.75
N ASP A 52 -2.10 11.07 -28.11
CA ASP A 52 -3.06 10.42 -27.20
C ASP A 52 -2.72 8.95 -26.91
N LYS A 53 -1.56 8.47 -27.35
CA LYS A 53 -1.14 7.08 -27.13
C LYS A 53 -0.08 7.00 -26.04
N ALA A 54 -0.35 6.20 -25.02
CA ALA A 54 0.64 5.80 -24.03
C ALA A 54 1.42 4.57 -24.50
N THR A 55 2.74 4.66 -24.50
CA THR A 55 3.66 3.55 -24.79
C THR A 55 4.40 3.17 -23.51
N LEU A 56 4.30 1.92 -23.11
CA LEU A 56 5.04 1.38 -21.96
C LEU A 56 6.54 1.41 -22.24
N VAL A 57 7.30 2.15 -21.44
CA VAL A 57 8.77 2.26 -21.57
C VAL A 57 9.52 1.45 -20.52
N LYS A 58 8.90 1.23 -19.35
CA LYS A 58 9.51 0.49 -18.25
C LYS A 58 8.44 -0.23 -17.45
N LYS A 59 8.74 -1.47 -17.05
CA LYS A 59 7.90 -2.24 -16.14
C LYS A 59 8.78 -2.99 -15.14
N GLY A 60 8.36 -3.00 -13.89
CA GLY A 60 9.05 -3.70 -12.82
C GLY A 60 8.09 -4.22 -11.78
N GLU A 61 8.51 -5.27 -11.09
CA GLU A 61 7.79 -5.86 -9.98
C GLU A 61 8.74 -6.19 -8.84
N SER A 62 8.28 -5.91 -7.63
CA SER A 62 9.02 -6.13 -6.40
C SER A 62 8.22 -7.03 -5.47
N HIS A 63 8.90 -8.02 -4.92
CA HIS A 63 8.38 -8.82 -3.82
C HIS A 63 8.21 -7.93 -2.58
N GLY A 64 7.12 -8.15 -1.84
CA GLY A 64 6.83 -7.45 -0.62
C GLY A 64 7.27 -8.25 0.61
N PHE A 65 8.02 -7.61 1.50
CA PHE A 65 8.42 -8.17 2.80
C PHE A 65 7.55 -7.66 3.95
N GLY A 66 6.55 -6.84 3.63
CA GLY A 66 5.67 -6.19 4.58
C GLY A 66 5.12 -4.88 4.03
N ALA A 67 4.03 -4.43 4.62
CA ALA A 67 3.42 -3.15 4.32
C ALA A 67 3.04 -2.44 5.61
N TYR A 68 3.06 -1.12 5.58
CA TYR A 68 2.64 -0.31 6.72
C TYR A 68 1.96 0.98 6.30
N ARG A 69 1.11 1.49 7.19
CA ARG A 69 0.50 2.80 7.08
C ARG A 69 0.66 3.50 8.43
N LEU A 70 1.11 4.74 8.40
CA LEU A 70 1.40 5.55 9.58
C LEU A 70 0.73 6.91 9.44
N VAL A 71 -0.44 7.06 10.06
CA VAL A 71 -1.20 8.31 10.08
C VAL A 71 -0.84 9.07 11.37
N PRO A 72 -0.14 10.21 11.28
CA PRO A 72 0.15 11.03 12.45
C PRO A 72 -1.13 11.65 13.02
N PRO A 73 -1.14 12.06 14.30
CA PRO A 73 -2.25 12.81 14.87
C PRO A 73 -2.61 14.05 14.04
N GLY A 74 -3.87 14.17 13.63
CA GLY A 74 -4.38 15.29 12.82
C GLY A 74 -3.94 15.31 11.35
N GLY A 75 -3.26 14.27 10.85
CA GLY A 75 -2.75 14.24 9.49
C GLY A 75 -3.32 13.12 8.62
N TYR A 76 -2.79 13.04 7.40
CA TYR A 76 -3.05 11.98 6.44
C TYR A 76 -1.73 11.31 6.05
N SER A 77 -1.80 10.03 5.68
CA SER A 77 -0.62 9.30 5.22
C SER A 77 -0.94 8.35 4.08
N GLY A 78 0.08 8.11 3.25
CA GLY A 78 0.08 7.05 2.25
C GLY A 78 0.37 5.67 2.83
N TYR A 79 0.24 4.67 1.98
CA TYR A 79 0.67 3.30 2.20
C TYR A 79 2.13 3.15 1.83
N ASN A 80 2.86 2.35 2.59
CA ASN A 80 4.27 2.08 2.37
C ASN A 80 4.50 0.57 2.34
N ALA A 81 5.57 0.17 1.67
CA ALA A 81 5.97 -1.22 1.52
C ALA A 81 7.46 -1.40 1.79
N PHE A 82 7.82 -2.60 2.24
CA PHE A 82 9.20 -3.06 2.30
C PHE A 82 9.49 -3.95 1.09
N HIS A 83 10.50 -3.60 0.31
CA HIS A 83 11.00 -4.42 -0.82
C HIS A 83 12.30 -5.16 -0.47
N ALA A 84 12.69 -5.15 0.81
CA ALA A 84 13.71 -5.98 1.43
C ALA A 84 13.26 -6.32 2.86
N VAL A 85 13.85 -7.34 3.48
CA VAL A 85 13.55 -7.69 4.88
C VAL A 85 13.89 -6.48 5.78
N PRO A 86 12.91 -5.87 6.47
CA PRO A 86 13.20 -4.74 7.33
C PRO A 86 14.00 -5.18 8.57
N SER A 87 14.90 -4.32 9.04
CA SER A 87 15.65 -4.58 10.27
C SER A 87 14.74 -4.53 11.50
N ALA A 88 15.19 -5.17 12.58
CA ALA A 88 14.46 -5.18 13.85
C ALA A 88 14.22 -3.75 14.38
N ASP A 89 15.18 -2.84 14.24
CA ASP A 89 15.06 -1.45 14.70
C ASP A 89 13.95 -0.71 13.95
N VAL A 90 13.88 -0.86 12.62
CA VAL A 90 12.81 -0.27 11.81
C VAL A 90 11.45 -0.81 12.26
N VAL A 91 11.35 -2.12 12.44
CA VAL A 91 10.10 -2.76 12.90
C VAL A 91 9.70 -2.24 14.28
N ASN A 92 10.64 -2.15 15.22
CA ASN A 92 10.36 -1.67 16.58
C ASN A 92 9.93 -0.20 16.61
N ASN A 93 10.58 0.66 15.83
CA ASN A 93 10.20 2.07 15.73
C ASN A 93 8.78 2.24 15.18
N LEU A 94 8.41 1.49 14.13
CA LEU A 94 7.05 1.52 13.58
C LEU A 94 6.02 1.02 14.60
N LYS A 95 6.35 -0.02 15.38
CA LYS A 95 5.48 -0.53 16.45
C LYS A 95 5.27 0.54 17.52
N GLU A 96 6.34 1.19 17.99
CA GLU A 96 6.27 2.25 19.01
C GLU A 96 5.37 3.41 18.55
N LEU A 97 5.48 3.82 17.27
CA LEU A 97 4.61 4.86 16.71
C LEU A 97 3.13 4.46 16.82
N LEU A 98 2.81 3.23 16.42
CA LEU A 98 1.45 2.69 16.39
C LEU A 98 0.86 2.36 17.77
N THR A 99 1.69 2.04 18.76
CA THR A 99 1.22 1.55 20.07
C THR A 99 1.40 2.54 21.21
N ALA A 100 2.35 3.48 21.12
CA ALA A 100 2.71 4.37 22.22
C ALA A 100 2.62 5.86 21.87
N LYS A 101 2.88 6.26 20.61
CA LYS A 101 2.92 7.68 20.20
C LYS A 101 1.62 8.20 19.58
N GLY A 102 0.55 7.42 19.64
CA GLY A 102 -0.78 7.81 19.18
C GLY A 102 -0.95 7.88 17.67
N TRP A 103 -0.02 7.32 16.88
CA TRP A 103 -0.19 7.23 15.44
C TRP A 103 -1.19 6.11 15.11
N LYS A 104 -2.02 6.34 14.09
CA LYS A 104 -2.97 5.34 13.60
C LYS A 104 -2.41 4.61 12.38
N GLY A 105 -2.98 3.45 12.08
CA GLY A 105 -2.61 2.63 10.93
C GLY A 105 -2.14 1.26 11.35
N TYR A 106 -1.23 0.65 10.60
CA TYR A 106 -0.84 -0.74 10.81
C TYR A 106 0.55 -1.04 10.29
N LEU A 107 1.09 -2.16 10.76
CA LEU A 107 2.30 -2.80 10.25
C LEU A 107 2.02 -4.27 10.01
N THR A 108 2.32 -4.74 8.81
CA THR A 108 2.32 -6.15 8.42
C THR A 108 3.72 -6.55 7.96
N LEU A 109 4.11 -7.78 8.24
CA LEU A 109 5.35 -8.38 7.74
C LEU A 109 5.03 -9.70 7.03
N TRP A 110 5.79 -10.01 5.98
CA TRP A 110 5.66 -11.29 5.29
C TRP A 110 6.17 -12.43 6.18
N ASP A 111 5.33 -13.43 6.42
CA ASP A 111 5.72 -14.68 7.08
C ASP A 111 6.08 -15.69 6.00
N ASP A 112 7.39 -15.95 5.85
CA ASP A 112 7.85 -16.86 4.81
C ASP A 112 7.47 -18.31 5.10
N SER A 113 7.31 -18.69 6.37
CA SER A 113 6.92 -20.06 6.75
C SER A 113 5.46 -20.36 6.38
N ALA A 114 4.58 -19.39 6.59
CA ALA A 114 3.15 -19.52 6.31
C ALA A 114 2.76 -18.98 4.92
N LYS A 115 3.72 -18.44 4.15
CA LYS A 115 3.54 -17.79 2.84
C LYS A 115 2.39 -16.78 2.83
N LYS A 116 2.27 -15.99 3.90
CA LYS A 116 1.21 -15.01 4.08
C LYS A 116 1.68 -13.80 4.90
N PRO A 117 1.08 -12.62 4.74
CA PRO A 117 1.36 -11.49 5.61
C PRO A 117 0.78 -11.70 7.02
N ARG A 118 1.51 -11.24 8.04
CA ARG A 118 1.08 -11.23 9.45
C ARG A 118 0.96 -9.80 9.94
N LEU A 119 -0.16 -9.47 10.60
CA LEU A 119 -0.34 -8.20 11.29
C LEU A 119 0.53 -8.17 12.55
N ILE A 120 1.39 -7.16 12.66
CA ILE A 120 2.39 -7.03 13.73
C ILE A 120 2.00 -5.97 14.75
N ALA A 121 1.38 -4.87 14.28
CA ALA A 121 0.89 -3.80 15.14
C ALA A 121 -0.19 -2.97 14.42
N GLY A 122 -0.99 -2.25 15.22
CA GLY A 122 -2.06 -1.39 14.74
C GLY A 122 -3.25 -2.17 14.17
N SER A 123 -4.05 -1.50 13.35
CA SER A 123 -5.23 -2.06 12.68
C SER A 123 -5.41 -1.47 11.28
N PRO A 124 -5.68 -2.29 10.25
CA PRO A 124 -5.96 -1.80 8.89
C PRO A 124 -7.29 -1.05 8.80
N LEU A 125 -8.24 -1.39 9.66
CA LEU A 125 -9.50 -0.68 9.82
C LEU A 125 -9.33 0.31 10.97
N GLN A 126 -9.29 1.60 10.64
CA GLN A 126 -9.68 2.60 11.62
C GLN A 126 -11.19 2.41 11.79
N ARG A 127 -11.66 2.00 12.98
CA ARG A 127 -13.04 2.32 13.33
C ARG A 127 -13.11 3.84 13.21
N TYR A 128 -13.84 4.33 12.22
CA TYR A 128 -14.29 5.70 12.25
C TYR A 128 -15.20 5.76 13.49
N GLU A 129 -14.65 6.21 14.61
CA GLU A 129 -15.44 6.92 15.62
C GLU A 129 -15.82 8.27 15.00
N ALA A 130 -16.52 8.25 13.88
CA ALA A 130 -17.38 9.37 13.57
C ALA A 130 -18.47 9.24 14.62
N ALA A 131 -18.54 10.21 15.54
CA ALA A 131 -19.83 10.58 16.07
C ALA A 131 -20.69 10.87 14.84
N ILE A 132 -21.45 9.87 14.40
CA ILE A 132 -22.56 10.11 13.50
C ILE A 132 -23.54 10.79 14.43
N ASP A 133 -23.53 12.13 14.42
CA ASP A 133 -24.66 12.87 14.94
C ASP A 133 -25.85 12.37 14.11
N GLU A 134 -26.74 11.63 14.77
CA GLU A 134 -28.00 11.16 14.19
C GLU A 134 -28.73 12.41 13.67
N ILE A 135 -28.94 12.46 12.34
CA ILE A 135 -29.87 13.41 11.72
C ILE A 135 -31.24 12.75 11.69
#